data_AF-A0A2N9LL30-F1
#
_entry.id   AF-A0A2N9LL30-F1
#
_cell.length_a   1.000
_cell.length_b   1.000
_cell.length_c   1.000
_cell.angle_alpha   90.00
_cell.angle_beta   90.00
_cell.angle_gamma   90.00
#
_symmetry.space_group_name_H-M   'P 1'
#
loop_
_entity.id
_entity.type
_entity.pdbx_description
1 polymer ?
#
loop_
_entity_poly.entity_id
_entity_poly.type
_entity_poly.pdbx_seq_one_letter_code
_entity_poly.pdbx_strand_id
1 'polypeptide(L)' 'MYAMTACHPTLPFGSLVRVVNRRNHRSVVVRITDRGDLVHEGRVIDLSYGAADKLGMTWAGIARVDLEVLSLGGTHSQQ' A
#
# COMPACT_ATOMS: atom_id res chain seq x y z
N MET A 1 14.81 2.47 -3.24
CA MET A 1 14.46 3.42 -2.16
C MET A 1 13.28 4.35 -2.50
N TYR A 2 13.01 4.63 -3.78
CA TYR A 2 11.88 5.49 -4.24
C TYR A 2 10.74 4.72 -4.94
N ALA A 3 10.69 3.40 -4.80
CA ALA A 3 9.63 2.62 -5.42
C ALA A 3 8.27 3.04 -4.84
N MET A 4 7.23 3.03 -5.67
CA MET A 4 5.85 3.27 -5.24
C MET A 4 5.15 1.92 -5.07
N THR A 5 5.62 1.15 -4.09
CA THR A 5 5.17 -0.22 -3.84
C THR A 5 4.74 -0.42 -2.40
N ALA A 6 3.98 -1.50 -2.19
CA ALA A 6 3.50 -1.91 -0.88
C ALA A 6 3.39 -3.44 -0.77
N CYS A 7 3.38 -3.94 0.46
CA CYS A 7 2.95 -5.31 0.77
C CYS A 7 1.51 -5.31 1.30
N HIS A 8 0.76 -6.36 0.98
CA HIS A 8 -0.62 -6.52 1.45
C HIS A 8 -0.95 -8.02 1.64
N PRO A 9 -1.75 -8.41 2.65
CA PRO A 9 -2.01 -9.83 2.93
C PRO A 9 -2.71 -10.57 1.79
N THR A 10 -3.72 -9.95 1.16
CA THR A 10 -4.61 -10.65 0.20
C THR A 10 -4.69 -10.08 -1.22
N LEU A 11 -4.59 -8.75 -1.43
CA LEU A 11 -4.72 -8.14 -2.76
C LEU A 11 -3.76 -8.75 -3.79
N PRO A 12 -4.20 -9.14 -5.01
CA PRO A 12 -3.33 -9.75 -6.02
C PRO A 12 -2.06 -8.92 -6.29
N PHE A 13 -0.94 -9.59 -6.58
CA PHE A 13 0.26 -8.88 -7.04
C PHE A 13 -0.04 -8.10 -8.31
N GLY A 14 0.53 -6.89 -8.39
CA GLY A 14 0.26 -5.96 -9.47
C GLY A 14 -0.96 -5.06 -9.24
N SER A 15 -1.78 -5.30 -8.20
CA SER A 15 -2.90 -4.41 -7.86
C SER A 15 -2.41 -2.99 -7.62
N LEU A 16 -3.19 -2.00 -8.07
CA LEU A 16 -2.94 -0.59 -7.81
C LEU A 16 -3.90 -0.12 -6.71
N VAL A 17 -3.34 0.49 -5.68
CA VAL A 17 -4.09 0.96 -4.51
C VAL A 17 -3.75 2.42 -4.27
N ARG A 18 -4.77 3.27 -4.17
CA ARG A 18 -4.64 4.61 -3.62
C ARG A 18 -4.70 4.55 -2.11
N VAL A 19 -3.69 5.13 -1.46
CA VAL A 19 -3.56 5.21 -0.01
C VAL A 19 -3.69 6.68 0.38
N VAL A 20 -4.62 7.00 1.26
CA VAL A 20 -4.86 8.36 1.75
C VAL A 20 -4.52 8.43 3.23
N ASN A 21 -3.64 9.34 3.62
CA ASN A 21 -3.33 9.57 5.02
C ASN A 21 -4.37 10.50 5.63
N ARG A 22 -5.12 10.00 6.61
CA ARG A 22 -6.24 10.73 7.22
C ARG A 22 -5.82 11.96 8.01
N ARG A 23 -4.55 12.04 8.43
CA ARG A 23 -4.02 13.16 9.22
C ARG A 23 -3.73 14.40 8.36
N ASN A 24 -3.20 14.21 7.16
CA ASN A 24 -2.71 15.30 6.32
C ASN A 24 -3.38 15.36 4.94
N HIS A 25 -4.31 14.45 4.67
CA HIS A 25 -5.06 14.31 3.41
C HIS A 25 -4.20 14.10 2.15
N ARG A 26 -2.91 13.80 2.32
CA ARG A 26 -2.04 13.42 1.19
C ARG A 26 -2.40 12.02 0.73
N SER A 27 -2.20 11.75 -0.55
CA SER A 27 -2.43 10.43 -1.12
C SER A 27 -1.31 9.99 -2.05
N VAL A 28 -1.10 8.68 -2.13
CA VAL A 28 -0.18 8.04 -3.06
C VAL A 28 -0.84 6.85 -3.72
N VAL A 29 -0.46 6.55 -4.96
CA VAL A 29 -0.82 5.28 -5.61
C VAL A 29 0.38 4.35 -5.50
N VAL A 30 0.15 3.13 -5.04
CA VAL A 30 1.17 2.08 -4.90
C VAL A 30 0.76 0.83 -5.65
N ARG A 31 1.77 0.07 -6.10
CA ARG A 31 1.59 -1.28 -6.63
C ARG A 31 1.86 -2.31 -5.54
N ILE A 32 0.98 -3.30 -5.41
CA ILE A 32 1.22 -4.44 -4.53
C ILE A 32 2.28 -5.34 -5.18
N THR A 33 3.42 -5.51 -4.51
CA THR A 33 4.54 -6.33 -5.03
C THR A 33 5.01 -7.38 -4.05
N ASP A 34 4.47 -7.41 -2.83
CA ASP A 34 4.93 -8.31 -1.78
C ASP A 34 3.81 -8.75 -0.82
N ARG A 35 4.05 -9.84 -0.09
CA ARG A 35 3.16 -10.41 0.93
C ARG A 35 3.80 -10.20 2.30
N GLY A 36 3.02 -9.65 3.22
CA GLY A 36 3.42 -9.51 4.62
C GLY A 36 2.31 -10.00 5.54
N ASP A 37 2.70 -10.55 6.68
CA ASP A 37 1.79 -10.88 7.76
C ASP A 37 1.49 -9.64 8.60
N LEU A 38 0.61 -8.80 8.08
CA LEU A 38 0.23 -7.53 8.71
C LEU A 38 -0.93 -7.67 9.70
N VAL A 39 -1.67 -8.79 9.62
CA VAL A 39 -2.94 -8.97 10.33
C VAL A 39 -2.70 -9.10 11.83
N HIS A 40 -1.65 -9.83 12.24
CA HIS A 40 -1.29 -9.97 13.66
C HIS A 40 -0.83 -8.66 14.30
N GLU A 41 -0.45 -7.68 13.49
CA GLU A 41 0.02 -6.38 13.96
C GLU A 41 -1.03 -5.27 13.83
N GLY A 42 -2.26 -5.61 13.43
CA GLY A 42 -3.33 -4.64 13.21
C GLY A 42 -3.02 -3.64 12.07
N ARG A 43 -2.11 -4.01 11.14
CA ARG A 43 -1.73 -3.19 9.98
C ARG A 43 -2.49 -3.69 8.74
N VAL A 44 -2.92 -2.75 7.89
CA VAL A 44 -3.69 -3.07 6.67
C VAL A 44 -2.84 -3.02 5.40
N ILE A 45 -1.73 -2.27 5.42
CA ILE A 45 -0.79 -2.14 4.31
C ILE A 45 0.58 -1.72 4.86
N ASP A 46 1.67 -2.20 4.26
CA ASP A 46 3.02 -1.69 4.54
C ASP A 46 3.58 -1.01 3.29
N LEU A 47 4.10 0.20 3.48
CA LEU A 47 4.54 1.05 2.39
C LEU A 47 6.05 1.02 2.29
N SER A 48 6.56 0.91 1.06
CA SER A 48 7.95 1.25 0.80
C SER A 48 8.26 2.68 1.27
N TYR A 49 9.53 2.92 1.62
CA TYR A 49 9.99 4.23 2.12
C TYR A 49 9.58 5.39 1.20
N GLY A 50 9.73 5.24 -0.12
CA GLY A 50 9.34 6.27 -1.09
C GLY A 50 7.84 6.60 -1.06
N ALA A 51 6.97 5.60 -0.87
CA ALA A 51 5.54 5.83 -0.71
C ALA A 51 5.22 6.49 0.63
N ALA A 52 5.85 6.07 1.73
CA ALA A 52 5.67 6.66 3.06
C ALA A 52 6.14 8.13 3.12
N ASP A 53 7.25 8.46 2.43
CA ASP A 53 7.78 9.82 2.34
C ASP A 53 6.83 10.75 1.57
N LYS A 54 6.37 10.32 0.40
CA LYS A 54 5.35 11.05 -0.37
C LYS A 54 4.00 11.16 0.35
N LEU A 55 3.69 10.22 1.25
CA LEU A 55 2.50 10.26 2.09
C LEU A 55 2.70 11.12 3.36
N GLY A 56 3.94 11.56 3.63
CA GLY A 56 4.29 12.41 4.77
C GLY A 56 4.17 11.72 6.12
N MET A 57 4.55 10.44 6.19
CA MET A 57 4.43 9.63 7.42
C MET A 57 5.74 8.97 7.90
N THR A 58 6.89 9.23 7.25
CA THR A 58 8.19 8.63 7.61
C THR A 58 8.56 8.82 9.08
N TRP A 59 8.36 10.01 9.63
CA TRP A 59 8.64 10.32 11.04
C TRP A 59 7.68 9.66 12.03
N ALA A 60 6.44 9.40 11.62
CA ALA A 60 5.43 8.81 12.50
C ALA A 60 5.57 7.28 12.59
N GLY A 61 6.17 6.64 11.58
CA GLY A 61 6.26 5.19 11.43
C GLY A 61 4.93 4.55 11.04
N ILE A 62 3.84 4.87 11.75
CA ILE A 62 2.48 4.34 11.54
C ILE A 62 1.51 5.50 11.33
N ALA A 63 0.53 5.32 10.44
CA ALA A 63 -0.54 6.28 10.21
C ALA A 63 -1.88 5.58 9.96
N ARG A 64 -2.98 6.26 10.34
CA ARG A 64 -4.32 5.85 9.90
C ARG A 64 -4.50 6.24 8.45
N VAL A 65 -4.85 5.26 7.62
CA VAL A 65 -5.01 5.44 6.19
C VAL A 65 -6.34 4.88 5.70
N ASP A 66 -6.85 5.47 4.63
CA ASP A 66 -7.93 4.89 3.84
C ASP A 66 -7.33 4.27 2.57
N LEU A 67 -7.84 3.10 2.18
CA LEU A 67 -7.40 2.37 0.99
C LEU A 67 -8.51 2.34 -0.05
N GLU A 68 -8.14 2.62 -1.29
CA GLU A 68 -9.01 2.43 -2.45
C GLU A 68 -8.29 1.59 -3.50
N VAL A 69 -8.86 0.44 -3.82
CA VAL A 69 -8.34 -0.44 -4.87
C VAL A 69 -8.76 0.16 -6.22
N LEU A 70 -7.77 0.62 -6.98
CA LEU A 70 -7.98 1.21 -8.31
C LEU A 70 -8.05 0.13 -9.39
N SER A 71 -7.24 -0.92 -9.25
CA SER A 71 -7.29 -2.09 -10.12
C SER A 71 -6.76 -3.31 -9.38
N LEU A 72 -7.40 -4.47 -9.60
CA LEU A 72 -6.82 -5.74 -9.18
C LEU A 72 -5.70 -6.13 -10.15
N GLY A 73 -4.61 -6.66 -9.61
CA GLY A 73 -3.54 -7.24 -10.40
C GLY A 73 -4.04 -8.46 -11.16
N GLY A 74 -3.60 -8.60 -12.41
CA GLY A 74 -4.06 -9.67 -13.28
C GLY A 74 -3.79 -11.04 -12.66
N THR A 75 -4.85 -11.77 -12.33
CA THR A 75 -4.82 -13.22 -12.34
C THR A 75 -4.71 -13.63 -13.79
N HIS A 76 -3.57 -14.18 -14.21
CA HIS A 76 -3.51 -14.93 -15.46
C HIS A 76 -4.46 -16.13 -15.33
N SER A 77 -5.72 -15.96 -15.71
CA SER A 77 -6.51 -17.06 -16.26
C SER A 77 -5.88 -17.36 -17.63
N GLN A 78 -4.86 -18.21 -17.63
CA GLN A 78 -4.44 -18.89 -18.85
C GLN A 78 -5.66 -19.72 -19.27
N GLN A 79 -6.25 -19.36 -20.42
CA GLN A 79 -7.07 -20.30 -21.18
C GLN A 79 -6.15 -21.40 -21.74
#